data_AF-B1YC10-F1
#
_entry.id   AF-B1YC10-F1
#
_cell.length_a   1.000
_cell.length_b   1.000
_cell.length_c   1.000
_cell.angle_alpha   90.00
_cell.angle_beta   90.00
_cell.angle_gamma   90.00
#
_symmetry.space_group_name_H-M   'P 1'
#
loop_
_entity.id
_entity.type
_entity.pdbx_description
1 polymer ?
#
loop_
_entity_poly.entity_id
_entity_poly.type
_entity_poly.pdbx_seq_one_letter_code
_entity_poly.pdbx_strand_id
1 'polypeptide(L)'
;MDFSCFRRGCTTADHLSEFDYCTSRFGAERVKKALVDLAPEHMAVLQRFRLNWLSTKNPVYMFLSGSVVVDCIWEDSLCRHLEAIRSAGAADRAGSLYYLPYTLLSEEVVENLPLPEVSEEEYEIKKFFVVSLRGVSGEGEAVENLARFLEAAPVFLGRRVARVVRGVPHIPQLANRYTEKIDILLKSTDGALTGFGYMDVSKTHHLGFSKAKSLLLYGLDYVVVLHPYVDRAFHREVANRVKNRWDISEVGYAVFNPLEEELYFYKLPRPNRYLRMSASAQRQSSIIRSYIESL
;
A
#
# COMPACT_ATOMS: atom_id res chain seq x y z
N MET A 1 -0.73 22.00 4.36
CA MET A 1 -1.49 21.14 5.30
C MET A 1 -0.57 20.84 6.47
N ASP A 2 -1.10 20.73 7.69
CA ASP A 2 -0.30 20.21 8.79
C ASP A 2 -0.27 18.68 8.70
N PHE A 3 0.91 18.10 8.53
CA PHE A 3 1.08 16.65 8.43
C PHE A 3 1.12 15.97 9.80
N SER A 4 1.11 16.74 10.90
CA SER A 4 1.38 16.27 12.28
C SER A 4 0.55 15.08 12.78
N CYS A 5 -0.58 14.75 12.15
CA CYS A 5 -1.38 13.58 12.51
C CYS A 5 -0.61 12.25 12.35
N PHE A 6 0.50 12.22 11.61
CA PHE A 6 1.29 11.00 11.35
C PHE A 6 1.74 10.27 12.63
N ARG A 7 1.85 10.96 13.79
CA ARG A 7 2.16 10.37 15.10
C ARG A 7 0.95 9.65 15.71
N ARG A 8 0.33 8.73 14.95
CA ARG A 8 -0.81 7.88 15.36
C ARG A 8 -2.16 8.60 15.51
N GLY A 9 -2.26 9.82 15.00
CA GLY A 9 -3.40 10.69 15.18
C GLY A 9 -4.36 10.81 13.99
N CYS A 10 -4.02 10.26 12.82
CA CYS A 10 -4.79 10.50 11.60
C CYS A 10 -6.13 9.76 11.63
N THR A 11 -7.20 10.54 11.57
CA THR A 11 -8.58 10.11 11.39
C THR A 11 -8.88 9.84 9.91
N THR A 12 -10.07 9.31 9.62
CA THR A 12 -10.53 9.10 8.24
C THR A 12 -10.57 10.41 7.43
N ALA A 13 -10.96 11.51 8.06
CA ALA A 13 -11.00 12.84 7.45
C ALA A 13 -9.60 13.38 7.12
N ASP A 14 -8.61 13.11 7.98
CA ASP A 14 -7.23 13.53 7.75
C ASP A 14 -6.63 12.85 6.51
N HIS A 15 -6.88 11.55 6.34
CA HIS A 15 -6.44 10.81 5.15
C HIS A 15 -7.07 11.35 3.86
N LEU A 16 -8.35 11.72 3.90
CA LEU A 16 -9.03 12.30 2.74
C LEU A 16 -8.49 13.71 2.42
N SER A 17 -8.33 14.54 3.44
CA SER A 17 -7.76 15.89 3.31
C SER A 17 -6.34 15.84 2.73
N GLU A 18 -5.53 14.87 3.16
CA GLU A 18 -4.18 14.66 2.63
C GLU A 18 -4.21 14.26 1.16
N PHE A 19 -5.11 13.38 0.76
CA PHE A 19 -5.24 12.97 -0.64
C PHE A 19 -5.64 14.14 -1.55
N ASP A 20 -6.58 14.97 -1.12
CA ASP A 20 -7.01 16.15 -1.86
C ASP A 20 -5.88 17.20 -1.93
N TYR A 21 -5.12 17.36 -0.83
CA TYR A 21 -3.90 18.17 -0.82
C TYR A 21 -2.87 17.66 -1.84
N CYS A 22 -2.57 16.36 -1.81
CA CYS A 22 -1.63 15.72 -2.73
C CYS A 22 -2.03 15.96 -4.19
N THR A 23 -3.30 15.70 -4.51
CA THR A 23 -3.82 15.80 -5.88
C THR A 23 -3.75 17.24 -6.41
N SER A 24 -4.06 18.24 -5.57
CA SER A 24 -4.02 19.65 -5.96
C SER A 24 -2.60 20.23 -6.11
N ARG A 25 -1.64 19.72 -5.33
CA ARG A 25 -0.26 20.24 -5.28
C ARG A 25 0.72 19.46 -6.15
N PHE A 26 0.61 18.13 -6.13
CA PHE A 26 1.58 17.18 -6.70
C PHE A 26 0.94 16.29 -7.77
N GLY A 27 0.23 16.88 -8.73
CA GLY A 27 -0.27 16.15 -9.89
C GLY A 27 0.86 15.54 -10.75
N ALA A 28 0.52 14.50 -11.52
CA ALA A 28 1.49 13.70 -12.30
C ALA A 28 2.43 14.55 -13.17
N GLU A 29 1.91 15.55 -13.87
CA GLU A 29 2.73 16.43 -14.74
C GLU A 29 3.75 17.27 -13.96
N ARG A 30 3.37 17.79 -12.79
CA ARG A 30 4.31 18.53 -11.94
C ARG A 30 5.41 17.63 -11.40
N VAL A 31 5.03 16.42 -10.97
CA VAL A 31 5.96 15.40 -10.51
C VAL A 31 6.95 15.04 -11.62
N LYS A 32 6.47 14.72 -12.82
CA LYS A 32 7.32 14.41 -13.99
C LYS A 32 8.32 15.52 -14.29
N LYS A 33 7.88 16.78 -14.23
CA LYS A 33 8.78 17.93 -14.42
C LYS A 33 9.86 18.00 -13.33
N ALA A 34 9.48 17.83 -12.07
CA ALA A 34 10.41 17.88 -10.96
C ALA A 34 11.45 16.74 -11.01
N LEU A 35 11.11 15.57 -11.56
CA LEU A 35 12.04 14.46 -11.73
C LEU A 35 13.20 14.77 -12.68
N VAL A 36 13.02 15.65 -13.67
CA VAL A 36 14.08 16.04 -14.62
C VAL A 36 15.26 16.70 -13.89
N ASP A 37 14.97 17.43 -12.83
CA ASP A 37 15.96 18.18 -12.06
C ASP A 37 16.61 17.34 -10.95
N LEU A 38 16.24 16.06 -10.82
CA LEU A 38 16.79 15.17 -9.80
C LEU A 38 17.98 14.37 -10.32
N ALA A 39 19.02 14.30 -9.50
CA ALA A 39 20.15 13.43 -9.73
C ALA A 39 19.77 11.94 -9.55
N PRO A 40 20.47 10.99 -10.19
CA PRO A 40 20.18 9.55 -10.12
C PRO A 40 20.08 9.00 -8.68
N GLU A 41 20.90 9.50 -7.76
CA GLU A 41 20.88 9.10 -6.35
C GLU A 41 19.58 9.48 -5.64
N HIS A 42 18.94 10.59 -6.04
CA HIS A 42 17.64 10.99 -5.49
C HIS A 42 16.52 10.12 -6.05
N MET A 43 16.59 9.77 -7.34
CA MET A 43 15.65 8.83 -7.95
C MET A 43 15.76 7.42 -7.33
N ALA A 44 16.99 6.97 -7.03
CA ALA A 44 17.23 5.71 -6.35
C ALA A 44 16.59 5.67 -4.94
N VAL A 45 16.54 6.80 -4.24
CA VAL A 45 15.82 6.91 -2.95
C VAL A 45 14.31 6.68 -3.13
N LEU A 46 13.69 7.18 -4.20
CA LEU A 46 12.27 6.95 -4.48
C LEU A 46 11.95 5.47 -4.69
N GLN A 47 12.82 4.76 -5.42
CA GLN A 47 12.73 3.31 -5.57
C GLN A 47 12.84 2.59 -4.22
N ARG A 48 13.77 3.00 -3.36
CA ARG A 48 13.91 2.43 -2.01
C ARG A 48 12.67 2.64 -1.15
N PHE A 49 11.96 3.79 -1.26
CA PHE A 49 10.65 3.97 -0.63
C PHE A 49 9.63 2.97 -1.17
N ARG A 50 9.48 2.87 -2.50
CA ARG A 50 8.50 1.96 -3.13
C ARG A 50 8.70 0.51 -2.70
N LEU A 51 9.96 0.09 -2.56
CA LEU A 51 10.34 -1.29 -2.23
C LEU A 51 10.47 -1.55 -0.72
N ASN A 52 10.25 -0.53 0.12
CA ASN A 52 10.43 -0.58 1.58
C ASN A 52 11.87 -0.92 2.01
N TRP A 53 12.88 -0.53 1.23
CA TRP A 53 14.31 -0.75 1.49
C TRP A 53 14.98 0.48 2.11
N LEU A 54 14.32 1.05 3.12
CA LEU A 54 14.81 2.24 3.81
C LEU A 54 15.76 1.84 4.96
N SER A 55 16.99 2.32 4.90
CA SER A 55 17.96 2.20 5.98
C SER A 55 18.06 3.54 6.73
N THR A 56 17.16 3.75 7.69
CA THR A 56 17.13 4.97 8.50
C THR A 56 16.70 4.69 9.94
N LYS A 57 17.21 5.48 10.89
CA LYS A 57 16.71 5.48 12.27
C LYS A 57 15.45 6.34 12.40
N ASN A 58 15.27 7.32 11.51
CA ASN A 58 14.15 8.26 11.55
C ASN A 58 12.79 7.53 11.48
N PRO A 59 11.76 8.07 12.15
CA PRO A 59 10.40 7.59 12.02
C PRO A 59 9.89 7.80 10.59
N VAL A 60 9.20 6.79 10.05
CA VAL A 60 8.61 6.82 8.71
C VAL A 60 7.16 6.36 8.82
N TYR A 61 6.26 7.20 8.35
CA TYR A 61 4.81 7.00 8.40
C TYR A 61 4.22 7.12 7.01
N MET A 62 3.01 6.61 6.84
CA MET A 62 2.31 6.65 5.57
C MET A 62 0.83 6.99 5.80
N PHE A 63 0.26 7.74 4.86
CA PHE A 63 -1.17 7.95 4.76
C PHE A 63 -1.85 6.78 4.03
N LEU A 64 -3.17 6.66 4.12
CA LEU A 64 -3.91 5.65 3.35
C LEU A 64 -3.74 5.84 1.84
N SER A 65 -3.51 7.07 1.38
CA SER A 65 -3.15 7.39 -0.01
C SER A 65 -1.83 6.76 -0.46
N GLY A 66 -0.97 6.28 0.46
CA GLY A 66 0.38 5.81 0.14
C GLY A 66 1.43 6.93 0.13
N SER A 67 1.06 8.18 0.40
CA SER A 67 2.03 9.25 0.63
C SER A 67 2.79 8.98 1.92
N VAL A 68 4.06 9.36 1.96
CA VAL A 68 4.99 9.03 3.05
C VAL A 68 5.42 10.30 3.77
N VAL A 69 5.53 10.23 5.10
CA VAL A 69 6.14 11.27 5.93
C VAL A 69 7.36 10.71 6.64
N VAL A 70 8.47 11.42 6.54
CA VAL A 70 9.71 11.13 7.29
C VAL A 70 9.94 12.27 8.28
N ASP A 71 10.05 11.93 9.57
CA ASP A 71 10.42 12.91 10.60
C ASP A 71 11.94 12.89 10.76
N CYS A 72 12.62 13.85 10.13
CA CYS A 72 14.07 13.97 10.11
C CYS A 72 14.61 14.58 11.42
N ILE A 73 14.35 13.90 12.54
CA ILE A 73 14.84 14.28 13.87
C ILE A 73 16.35 14.09 13.98
N TRP A 74 16.86 13.01 13.37
CA TRP A 74 18.28 12.73 13.27
C TRP A 74 18.76 13.04 11.86
N GLU A 75 19.86 13.80 11.75
CA GLU A 75 20.49 14.04 10.47
C GLU A 75 21.09 12.72 9.93
N ASP A 76 20.55 12.25 8.81
CA ASP A 76 21.07 11.12 8.06
C ASP A 76 21.17 11.44 6.55
N SER A 77 21.72 10.52 5.77
CA SER A 77 21.81 10.69 4.31
C SER A 77 20.44 10.79 3.65
N LEU A 78 19.44 10.05 4.14
CA LEU A 78 18.08 10.07 3.61
C LEU A 78 17.51 11.49 3.66
N CYS A 79 17.61 12.17 4.81
CA CYS A 79 17.10 13.54 4.99
C CYS A 79 17.74 14.56 4.05
N ARG A 80 19.03 14.40 3.71
CA ARG A 80 19.71 15.24 2.70
C ARG A 80 19.14 15.01 1.30
N HIS A 81 18.87 13.76 0.93
CA HIS A 81 18.21 13.46 -0.35
C HIS A 81 16.77 14.00 -0.38
N LEU A 82 16.03 13.94 0.72
CA LEU A 82 14.67 14.50 0.81
C LEU A 82 14.66 16.03 0.66
N GLU A 83 15.66 16.74 1.19
CA GLU A 83 15.79 18.18 0.97
C GLU A 83 16.06 18.53 -0.50
N ALA A 84 16.86 17.73 -1.22
CA ALA A 84 17.05 17.89 -2.65
C ALA A 84 15.75 17.65 -3.44
N ILE A 85 15.01 16.58 -3.10
CA ILE A 85 13.70 16.26 -3.69
C ILE A 85 12.68 17.38 -3.44
N ARG A 86 12.67 17.95 -2.23
CA ARG A 86 11.85 19.12 -1.88
C ARG A 86 12.27 20.35 -2.68
N SER A 87 13.57 20.60 -2.82
CA SER A 87 14.11 21.75 -3.56
C SER A 87 13.75 21.69 -5.05
N ALA A 88 13.65 20.49 -5.63
CA ALA A 88 13.15 20.27 -6.99
C ALA A 88 11.62 20.43 -7.12
N GLY A 89 10.89 20.63 -6.01
CA GLY A 89 9.44 20.79 -5.99
C GLY A 89 8.65 19.47 -6.06
N ALA A 90 9.30 18.32 -5.87
CA ALA A 90 8.66 17.01 -5.86
C ALA A 90 8.15 16.59 -4.47
N ALA A 91 8.57 17.27 -3.41
CA ALA A 91 8.19 17.00 -2.03
C ALA A 91 7.90 18.29 -1.26
N ASP A 92 7.29 18.16 -0.09
CA ASP A 92 7.02 19.29 0.82
C ASP A 92 7.75 19.11 2.15
N ARG A 93 7.86 20.20 2.92
CA ARG A 93 8.49 20.19 4.24
C ARG A 93 7.73 21.06 5.23
N ALA A 94 7.53 20.54 6.44
CA ALA A 94 7.00 21.27 7.58
C ALA A 94 7.88 21.01 8.82
N GLY A 95 8.73 21.96 9.20
CA GLY A 95 9.69 21.77 10.29
C GLY A 95 10.72 20.67 9.97
N SER A 96 10.76 19.60 10.78
CA SER A 96 11.58 18.40 10.53
C SER A 96 10.93 17.38 9.60
N LEU A 97 9.67 17.61 9.21
CA LEU A 97 8.87 16.64 8.49
C LEU A 97 9.05 16.82 6.99
N TYR A 98 9.41 15.75 6.30
CA TYR A 98 9.40 15.68 4.85
C TYR A 98 8.22 14.86 4.38
N TYR A 99 7.42 15.43 3.51
CA TYR A 99 6.25 14.81 2.90
C TYR A 99 6.56 14.43 1.45
N LEU A 100 6.44 13.14 1.16
CA LEU A 100 6.57 12.56 -0.17
C LEU A 100 5.17 12.19 -0.69
N PRO A 101 4.66 12.86 -1.73
CA PRO A 101 3.33 12.58 -2.26
C PRO A 101 3.27 11.19 -2.91
N TYR A 102 2.12 10.50 -2.80
CA TYR A 102 1.94 9.18 -3.41
C TYR A 102 2.14 9.19 -4.93
N THR A 103 1.89 10.32 -5.59
CA THR A 103 2.06 10.47 -7.04
C THR A 103 3.53 10.32 -7.45
N LEU A 104 4.46 10.80 -6.63
CA LEU A 104 5.90 10.62 -6.81
C LEU A 104 6.33 9.16 -6.62
N LEU A 105 5.59 8.40 -5.81
CA LEU A 105 5.85 6.98 -5.52
C LEU A 105 4.98 6.03 -6.37
N SER A 106 4.25 6.56 -7.35
CA SER A 106 3.38 5.77 -8.21
C SER A 106 4.19 4.92 -9.18
N GLU A 107 3.65 3.75 -9.56
CA GLU A 107 4.31 2.84 -10.51
C GLU A 107 4.67 3.52 -11.83
N GLU A 108 3.81 4.40 -12.35
CA GLU A 108 4.08 5.16 -13.58
C GLU A 108 5.39 5.98 -13.49
N VAL A 109 5.67 6.53 -12.31
CA VAL A 109 6.88 7.29 -12.05
C VAL A 109 8.06 6.36 -11.82
N VAL A 110 7.92 5.40 -10.91
CA VAL A 110 9.06 4.61 -10.42
C VAL A 110 9.49 3.50 -11.37
N GLU A 111 8.61 2.90 -12.18
CA GLU A 111 8.99 1.82 -13.12
C GLU A 111 10.09 2.24 -14.11
N ASN A 112 10.21 3.55 -14.37
CA ASN A 112 11.19 4.11 -15.31
C ASN A 112 12.46 4.65 -14.64
N LEU A 113 12.54 4.62 -13.31
CA LEU A 113 13.71 5.11 -12.58
C LEU A 113 14.80 4.04 -12.53
N PRO A 114 16.09 4.45 -12.52
CA PRO A 114 17.20 3.51 -12.40
C PRO A 114 17.00 2.63 -11.15
N LEU A 115 17.19 1.32 -11.31
CA LEU A 115 17.18 0.42 -10.18
C LEU A 115 18.30 0.84 -9.22
N PRO A 116 18.02 0.92 -7.91
CA PRO A 116 19.06 1.25 -6.96
C PRO A 116 20.16 0.19 -7.04
N GLU A 117 21.43 0.60 -6.96
CA GLU A 117 22.52 -0.33 -6.68
C GLU A 117 22.32 -0.83 -5.25
N VAL A 118 21.92 -2.09 -5.11
CA VAL A 118 21.57 -2.71 -3.83
C VAL A 118 22.42 -3.96 -3.68
N SER A 119 23.22 -4.04 -2.61
CA SER A 119 23.94 -5.28 -2.28
C SER A 119 22.94 -6.36 -1.87
N GLU A 120 23.33 -7.65 -1.94
CA GLU A 120 22.46 -8.76 -1.52
C GLU A 120 21.99 -8.63 -0.05
N GLU A 121 22.78 -7.98 0.82
CA GLU A 121 22.43 -7.68 2.23
C GLU A 121 21.41 -6.52 2.39
N GLU A 122 21.20 -5.72 1.34
CA GLU A 122 20.20 -4.66 1.31
C GLU A 122 18.88 -5.10 0.68
N TYR A 123 18.76 -6.38 0.27
CA TYR A 123 17.54 -6.97 -0.26
C TYR A 123 16.50 -7.32 0.81
N GLU A 124 16.79 -7.20 2.11
CA GLU A 124 15.78 -7.44 3.15
C GLU A 124 14.90 -6.21 3.40
N ILE A 125 13.63 -6.45 3.72
CA ILE A 125 12.72 -5.38 4.16
C ILE A 125 13.17 -4.87 5.54
N LYS A 126 13.93 -3.76 5.55
CA LYS A 126 14.49 -3.16 6.79
C LYS A 126 13.46 -2.33 7.56
N LYS A 127 12.50 -1.72 6.87
CA LYS A 127 11.45 -0.86 7.44
C LYS A 127 10.07 -1.22 6.89
N PHE A 128 9.05 -0.91 7.68
CA PHE A 128 7.64 -0.99 7.28
C PHE A 128 7.01 0.38 7.46
N PHE A 129 5.99 0.68 6.66
CA PHE A 129 5.24 1.91 6.79
C PHE A 129 4.15 1.75 7.83
N VAL A 130 4.02 2.73 8.72
CA VAL A 130 2.97 2.77 9.73
C VAL A 130 1.88 3.72 9.26
N VAL A 131 0.66 3.22 9.16
CA VAL A 131 -0.54 4.02 8.88
C VAL A 131 -1.39 4.08 10.14
N SER A 132 -1.69 5.30 10.59
CA SER A 132 -2.63 5.52 11.68
C SER A 132 -4.06 5.30 11.19
N LEU A 133 -4.84 4.52 11.93
CA LEU A 133 -6.25 4.24 11.71
C LEU A 133 -7.06 4.69 12.92
N ARG A 134 -6.82 5.90 13.42
CA ARG A 134 -7.41 6.36 14.68
C ARG A 134 -8.93 6.23 14.69
N GLY A 135 -9.47 5.57 15.71
CA GLY A 135 -10.90 5.28 15.86
C GLY A 135 -11.37 4.03 15.11
N VAL A 136 -10.47 3.18 14.61
CA VAL A 136 -10.84 1.88 14.02
C VAL A 136 -11.15 0.82 15.07
N SER A 137 -10.66 0.98 16.30
CA SER A 137 -10.93 0.02 17.37
C SER A 137 -12.43 0.04 17.69
N GLY A 138 -13.01 -1.15 17.90
CA GLY A 138 -14.43 -1.29 18.16
C GLY A 138 -14.82 -2.73 18.46
N GLU A 139 -16.00 -2.93 19.04
CA GLU A 139 -16.59 -4.25 19.27
C GLU A 139 -16.88 -4.92 17.92
N GLY A 140 -16.23 -6.05 17.62
CA GLY A 140 -16.49 -6.79 16.39
C GLY A 140 -15.29 -7.53 15.79
N GLU A 141 -15.48 -8.05 14.58
CA GLU A 141 -14.44 -8.74 13.81
C GLU A 141 -13.46 -7.73 13.18
N ALA A 142 -12.17 -8.06 13.17
CA ALA A 142 -11.11 -7.20 12.64
C ALA A 142 -11.34 -6.76 11.18
N VAL A 143 -11.81 -7.67 10.33
CA VAL A 143 -12.13 -7.39 8.91
C VAL A 143 -13.25 -6.36 8.80
N GLU A 144 -14.27 -6.48 9.63
CA GLU A 144 -15.42 -5.57 9.62
C GLU A 144 -15.03 -4.16 10.06
N ASN A 145 -14.24 -4.05 11.14
CA ASN A 145 -13.75 -2.78 11.64
C ASN A 145 -12.88 -2.07 10.59
N LEU A 146 -11.96 -2.78 9.94
CA LEU A 146 -11.14 -2.21 8.88
C LEU A 146 -11.97 -1.80 7.66
N ALA A 147 -12.95 -2.61 7.25
CA ALA A 147 -13.83 -2.28 6.12
C ALA A 147 -14.63 -1.01 6.38
N ARG A 148 -15.18 -0.84 7.59
CA ARG A 148 -15.86 0.41 8.00
C ARG A 148 -14.92 1.61 7.96
N PHE A 149 -13.68 1.45 8.40
CA PHE A 149 -12.69 2.52 8.34
C PHE A 149 -12.39 2.94 6.90
N LEU A 150 -12.16 1.97 6.00
CA LEU A 150 -11.90 2.23 4.58
C LEU A 150 -13.12 2.81 3.85
N GLU A 151 -14.33 2.53 4.31
CA GLU A 151 -15.55 3.14 3.78
C GLU A 151 -15.65 4.62 4.19
N ALA A 152 -15.32 4.93 5.45
CA ALA A 152 -15.30 6.29 5.96
C ALA A 152 -14.08 7.12 5.48
N ALA A 153 -12.97 6.47 5.13
CA ALA A 153 -11.80 7.06 4.51
C ALA A 153 -11.75 6.64 3.02
N PRO A 154 -12.42 7.35 2.10
CA PRO A 154 -12.61 6.90 0.72
C PRO A 154 -11.35 7.07 -0.15
N VAL A 155 -10.19 6.65 0.36
CA VAL A 155 -8.89 6.72 -0.30
C VAL A 155 -8.07 5.50 0.07
N PHE A 156 -7.42 4.89 -0.92
CA PHE A 156 -6.48 3.80 -0.70
C PHE A 156 -5.41 3.76 -1.80
N LEU A 157 -4.13 3.80 -1.42
CA LEU A 157 -2.95 3.68 -2.28
C LEU A 157 -3.08 4.46 -3.61
N GLY A 158 -3.30 5.75 -3.48
CA GLY A 158 -3.33 6.74 -4.56
C GLY A 158 -4.64 6.81 -5.31
N ARG A 159 -5.68 6.14 -4.84
CA ARG A 159 -6.98 6.06 -5.51
C ARG A 159 -8.10 6.46 -4.59
N ARG A 160 -9.10 7.15 -5.15
CA ARG A 160 -10.37 7.39 -4.48
C ARG A 160 -11.19 6.11 -4.50
N VAL A 161 -11.63 5.66 -3.34
CA VAL A 161 -12.45 4.46 -3.18
C VAL A 161 -13.90 4.85 -3.44
N ALA A 162 -14.53 4.20 -4.40
CA ALA A 162 -15.94 4.40 -4.73
C ALA A 162 -16.84 3.43 -3.93
N ARG A 163 -16.33 2.22 -3.66
CA ARG A 163 -17.11 1.17 -2.99
C ARG A 163 -16.23 0.22 -2.19
N VAL A 164 -16.72 -0.16 -1.01
CA VAL A 164 -16.16 -1.21 -0.15
C VAL A 164 -17.17 -2.35 -0.07
N VAL A 165 -16.78 -3.55 -0.52
CA VAL A 165 -17.61 -4.75 -0.43
C VAL A 165 -16.98 -5.71 0.56
N ARG A 166 -17.76 -6.14 1.55
CA ARG A 166 -17.34 -7.05 2.61
C ARG A 166 -17.59 -8.48 2.20
N GLY A 167 -16.63 -9.32 2.51
CA GLY A 167 -16.74 -10.77 2.54
C GLY A 167 -17.45 -11.39 1.35
N VAL A 168 -16.91 -11.22 0.14
CA VAL A 168 -17.44 -11.78 -1.11
C VAL A 168 -17.20 -13.31 -1.10
N PRO A 169 -18.19 -14.10 -0.67
CA PRO A 169 -17.95 -15.51 -0.36
C PRO A 169 -18.05 -16.37 -1.61
N HIS A 170 -18.83 -15.92 -2.60
CA HIS A 170 -19.08 -16.59 -3.85
C HIS A 170 -19.44 -15.56 -4.90
N ILE A 171 -19.00 -15.80 -6.13
CA ILE A 171 -19.46 -15.09 -7.32
C ILE A 171 -20.05 -16.15 -8.24
N PRO A 172 -21.39 -16.22 -8.39
CA PRO A 172 -22.08 -17.28 -9.14
C PRO A 172 -21.52 -17.49 -10.54
N GLN A 173 -21.18 -16.40 -11.22
CA GLN A 173 -20.62 -16.41 -12.57
C GLN A 173 -19.21 -17.03 -12.64
N LEU A 174 -18.55 -17.23 -11.49
CA LEU A 174 -17.23 -17.85 -11.34
C LEU A 174 -17.29 -19.17 -10.57
N ALA A 175 -18.45 -19.83 -10.55
CA ALA A 175 -18.61 -21.14 -9.90
C ALA A 175 -17.48 -22.11 -10.28
N ASN A 176 -16.95 -22.84 -9.27
CA ASN A 176 -15.81 -23.77 -9.35
C ASN A 176 -14.45 -23.14 -9.70
N ARG A 177 -14.38 -21.85 -10.03
CA ARG A 177 -13.14 -21.10 -10.24
C ARG A 177 -12.83 -20.12 -9.11
N TYR A 178 -13.85 -19.75 -8.34
CA TYR A 178 -13.77 -18.92 -7.14
C TYR A 178 -13.83 -19.81 -5.90
N THR A 179 -12.66 -20.14 -5.37
CA THR A 179 -12.44 -21.05 -4.24
C THR A 179 -12.07 -20.33 -2.95
N GLU A 180 -11.58 -19.10 -3.05
CA GLU A 180 -11.11 -18.28 -1.94
C GLU A 180 -11.99 -17.04 -1.80
N LYS A 181 -12.49 -16.80 -0.59
CA LYS A 181 -13.24 -15.59 -0.28
C LYS A 181 -12.31 -14.36 -0.36
N ILE A 182 -12.79 -13.29 -0.97
CA ILE A 182 -12.21 -11.94 -0.82
C ILE A 182 -12.83 -11.32 0.43
N ASP A 183 -12.03 -11.02 1.45
CA ASP A 183 -12.53 -10.52 2.73
C ASP A 183 -12.94 -9.06 2.68
N ILE A 184 -12.16 -8.24 1.97
CA ILE A 184 -12.53 -6.85 1.65
C ILE A 184 -12.20 -6.63 0.18
N LEU A 185 -13.15 -6.14 -0.59
CA LEU A 185 -12.97 -5.78 -1.99
C LEU A 185 -13.23 -4.29 -2.15
N LEU A 186 -12.19 -3.54 -2.49
CA LEU A 186 -12.29 -2.14 -2.83
C LEU A 186 -12.41 -1.99 -4.33
N LYS A 187 -13.35 -1.14 -4.75
CA LYS A 187 -13.42 -0.63 -6.12
C LYS A 187 -13.17 0.87 -6.08
N SER A 188 -12.15 1.31 -6.80
CA SER A 188 -11.84 2.72 -6.96
C SER A 188 -12.66 3.37 -8.09
N THR A 189 -12.66 4.70 -8.10
CA THR A 189 -13.39 5.50 -9.10
C THR A 189 -12.88 5.30 -10.54
N ASP A 190 -11.63 4.90 -10.71
CA ASP A 190 -11.02 4.50 -12.00
C ASP A 190 -11.36 3.06 -12.41
N GLY A 191 -12.15 2.33 -11.61
CA GLY A 191 -12.56 0.95 -11.87
C GLY A 191 -11.54 -0.12 -11.45
N ALA A 192 -10.41 0.26 -10.85
CA ALA A 192 -9.45 -0.70 -10.33
C ALA A 192 -10.00 -1.44 -9.11
N LEU A 193 -9.60 -2.71 -8.98
CA LEU A 193 -10.01 -3.62 -7.92
C LEU A 193 -8.84 -3.93 -6.99
N THR A 194 -9.01 -3.66 -5.70
CA THR A 194 -8.06 -4.09 -4.66
C THR A 194 -8.74 -5.08 -3.74
N GLY A 195 -8.24 -6.32 -3.69
CA GLY A 195 -8.76 -7.33 -2.77
C GLY A 195 -7.84 -7.58 -1.58
N PHE A 196 -8.45 -7.76 -0.42
CA PHE A 196 -7.79 -8.16 0.81
C PHE A 196 -8.14 -9.61 1.12
N GLY A 197 -7.11 -10.40 1.39
CA GLY A 197 -7.23 -11.72 2.00
C GLY A 197 -6.77 -11.66 3.44
N TYR A 198 -7.71 -11.72 4.39
CA TYR A 198 -7.40 -11.81 5.80
C TYR A 198 -7.06 -13.24 6.19
N MET A 199 -6.00 -13.41 6.99
CA MET A 199 -5.54 -14.69 7.52
C MET A 199 -5.14 -14.53 8.99
N ASP A 200 -5.86 -15.22 9.88
CA ASP A 200 -5.54 -15.25 11.29
C ASP A 200 -4.46 -16.32 11.57
N VAL A 201 -3.20 -15.88 11.52
CA VAL A 201 -2.03 -16.74 11.79
C VAL A 201 -1.87 -17.12 13.25
N SER A 202 -2.60 -16.48 14.17
CA SER A 202 -2.62 -16.91 15.58
C SER A 202 -3.40 -18.22 15.77
N LYS A 203 -4.30 -18.53 14.82
CA LYS A 203 -5.19 -19.70 14.85
C LYS A 203 -4.84 -20.75 13.81
N THR A 204 -3.96 -20.45 12.85
CA THR A 204 -3.66 -21.32 11.72
C THR A 204 -2.18 -21.30 11.36
N HIS A 205 -1.65 -22.42 10.83
CA HIS A 205 -0.29 -22.47 10.29
C HIS A 205 -0.18 -21.94 8.85
N HIS A 206 -1.28 -21.43 8.27
CA HIS A 206 -1.35 -21.01 6.88
C HIS A 206 -0.97 -19.53 6.72
N LEU A 207 0.12 -19.27 6.01
CA LEU A 207 0.62 -17.90 5.75
C LEU A 207 -0.14 -17.14 4.66
N GLY A 208 -1.26 -17.67 4.17
CA GLY A 208 -2.07 -17.00 3.15
C GLY A 208 -1.53 -17.04 1.71
N PHE A 209 -0.42 -17.74 1.42
CA PHE A 209 0.18 -17.73 0.08
C PHE A 209 -0.71 -18.33 -1.01
N SER A 210 -1.45 -19.40 -0.72
CA SER A 210 -2.41 -19.98 -1.66
C SER A 210 -3.55 -19.00 -1.94
N LYS A 211 -4.06 -18.34 -0.90
CA LYS A 211 -5.09 -17.30 -1.00
C LYS A 211 -4.62 -16.13 -1.85
N ALA A 212 -3.42 -15.60 -1.57
CA ALA A 212 -2.74 -14.59 -2.37
C ALA A 212 -2.71 -14.93 -3.86
N LYS A 213 -2.28 -16.16 -4.20
CA LYS A 213 -2.22 -16.64 -5.57
C LYS A 213 -3.61 -16.71 -6.21
N SER A 214 -4.59 -17.28 -5.53
CA SER A 214 -5.96 -17.37 -6.03
C SER A 214 -6.54 -15.99 -6.32
N LEU A 215 -6.37 -15.03 -5.39
CA LEU A 215 -6.82 -13.65 -5.55
C LEU A 215 -6.17 -12.95 -6.76
N LEU A 216 -4.88 -13.18 -7.01
CA LEU A 216 -4.23 -12.70 -8.22
C LEU A 216 -4.80 -13.36 -9.49
N LEU A 217 -5.06 -14.66 -9.45
CA LEU A 217 -5.64 -15.39 -10.59
C LEU A 217 -7.09 -15.00 -10.88
N TYR A 218 -7.82 -14.47 -9.89
CA TYR A 218 -9.12 -13.84 -10.09
C TYR A 218 -9.03 -12.54 -10.89
N GLY A 219 -7.82 -12.02 -11.11
CA GLY A 219 -7.60 -10.81 -11.89
C GLY A 219 -7.94 -9.54 -11.11
N LEU A 220 -7.76 -9.54 -9.79
CA LEU A 220 -7.76 -8.29 -9.01
C LEU A 220 -6.53 -7.47 -9.41
N ASP A 221 -6.68 -6.16 -9.59
CA ASP A 221 -5.59 -5.28 -10.02
C ASP A 221 -4.49 -5.20 -8.95
N TYR A 222 -4.90 -5.20 -7.68
CA TYR A 222 -4.02 -5.23 -6.52
C TYR A 222 -4.53 -6.24 -5.49
N VAL A 223 -3.61 -6.93 -4.83
CA VAL A 223 -3.92 -7.90 -3.78
C VAL A 223 -3.10 -7.60 -2.54
N VAL A 224 -3.74 -7.55 -1.39
CA VAL A 224 -3.09 -7.39 -0.09
C VAL A 224 -3.45 -8.58 0.79
N VAL A 225 -2.44 -9.26 1.32
CA VAL A 225 -2.64 -10.23 2.41
C VAL A 225 -2.56 -9.48 3.73
N LEU A 226 -3.59 -9.64 4.54
CA LEU A 226 -3.76 -8.94 5.82
C LEU A 226 -3.67 -9.95 6.96
N HIS A 227 -2.73 -9.74 7.87
CA HIS A 227 -2.56 -10.57 9.07
C HIS A 227 -2.84 -9.77 10.36
N PRO A 228 -3.25 -10.40 11.46
CA PRO A 228 -3.21 -9.78 12.77
C PRO A 228 -1.75 -9.55 13.20
N TYR A 229 -1.54 -8.58 14.09
CA TYR A 229 -0.23 -8.31 14.67
C TYR A 229 0.17 -9.41 15.67
N VAL A 230 1.31 -10.06 15.41
CA VAL A 230 1.92 -11.07 16.29
C VAL A 230 3.29 -10.60 16.79
N ASP A 231 4.35 -10.87 16.02
CA ASP A 231 5.70 -10.38 16.28
C ASP A 231 6.35 -9.86 14.99
N ARG A 232 7.25 -8.89 15.15
CA ARG A 232 7.89 -8.21 14.01
C ARG A 232 8.83 -9.12 13.22
N ALA A 233 9.48 -10.10 13.86
CA ALA A 233 10.44 -10.97 13.18
C ALA A 233 9.72 -11.90 12.21
N PHE A 234 8.61 -12.50 12.65
CA PHE A 234 7.70 -13.30 11.84
C PHE A 234 7.19 -12.51 10.63
N HIS A 235 6.67 -11.29 10.84
CA HIS A 235 6.13 -10.49 9.75
C HIS A 235 7.19 -10.13 8.70
N ARG A 236 8.43 -9.85 9.11
CA ARG A 236 9.56 -9.66 8.17
C ARG A 236 9.87 -10.92 7.38
N GLU A 237 9.91 -12.08 8.03
CA GLU A 237 10.15 -13.36 7.36
C GLU A 237 9.07 -13.63 6.29
N VAL A 238 7.79 -13.48 6.65
CA VAL A 238 6.67 -13.69 5.72
C VAL A 238 6.74 -12.71 4.54
N ALA A 239 7.02 -11.43 4.81
CA ALA A 239 7.15 -10.41 3.76
C ALA A 239 8.29 -10.73 2.78
N ASN A 240 9.46 -11.14 3.30
CA ASN A 240 10.60 -11.56 2.48
C ASN A 240 10.28 -12.82 1.65
N ARG A 241 9.53 -13.78 2.21
CA ARG A 241 9.07 -14.97 1.48
C ARG A 241 8.09 -14.61 0.35
N VAL A 242 7.15 -13.69 0.58
CA VAL A 242 6.26 -13.17 -0.48
C VAL A 242 7.08 -12.50 -1.58
N LYS A 243 8.03 -11.64 -1.21
CA LYS A 243 8.92 -10.95 -2.15
C LYS A 243 9.67 -11.93 -3.06
N ASN A 244 10.26 -12.98 -2.48
CA ASN A 244 11.12 -13.92 -3.20
C ASN A 244 10.36 -14.99 -3.98
N ARG A 245 9.04 -15.05 -3.83
CA ARG A 245 8.21 -16.07 -4.47
C ARG A 245 7.60 -15.54 -5.77
N TRP A 246 8.08 -16.05 -6.89
CA TRP A 246 7.77 -15.53 -8.22
C TRP A 246 6.29 -15.59 -8.61
N ASP A 247 5.42 -16.40 -7.98
CA ASP A 247 4.00 -16.49 -8.36
C ASP A 247 3.11 -15.54 -7.54
N ILE A 248 3.66 -14.85 -6.54
CA ILE A 248 2.93 -13.91 -5.67
C ILE A 248 3.73 -12.64 -5.34
N SER A 249 4.85 -12.37 -6.02
CA SER A 249 5.74 -11.27 -5.65
C SER A 249 5.12 -9.87 -5.85
N GLU A 250 3.97 -9.74 -6.51
CA GLU A 250 3.17 -8.50 -6.58
C GLU A 250 2.37 -8.25 -5.32
N VAL A 251 2.03 -9.29 -4.54
CA VAL A 251 1.10 -9.20 -3.41
C VAL A 251 1.64 -8.31 -2.31
N GLY A 252 0.83 -7.35 -1.86
CA GLY A 252 1.11 -6.54 -0.69
C GLY A 252 1.00 -7.38 0.58
N TYR A 253 1.81 -7.05 1.59
CA TYR A 253 1.77 -7.69 2.89
C TYR A 253 1.58 -6.62 3.96
N ALA A 254 0.42 -6.67 4.60
CA ALA A 254 0.02 -5.71 5.62
C ALA A 254 -0.40 -6.42 6.91
N VAL A 255 -0.18 -5.74 8.04
CA VAL A 255 -0.50 -6.25 9.37
C VAL A 255 -1.40 -5.25 10.06
N PHE A 256 -2.58 -5.70 10.48
CA PHE A 256 -3.53 -4.89 11.21
C PHE A 256 -3.36 -5.09 12.70
N ASN A 257 -3.16 -3.98 13.42
CA ASN A 257 -3.09 -3.95 14.87
C ASN A 257 -4.25 -3.09 15.42
N PRO A 258 -5.36 -3.73 15.83
CA PRO A 258 -6.51 -3.00 16.35
C PRO A 258 -6.24 -2.35 17.70
N LEU A 259 -5.28 -2.84 18.49
CA LEU A 259 -4.96 -2.28 19.81
C LEU A 259 -4.25 -0.93 19.69
N GLU A 260 -3.30 -0.84 18.76
CA GLU A 260 -2.59 0.42 18.49
C GLU A 260 -3.31 1.28 17.45
N GLU A 261 -4.43 0.81 16.89
CA GLU A 261 -5.14 1.43 15.77
C GLU A 261 -4.20 1.73 14.60
N GLU A 262 -3.36 0.76 14.24
CA GLU A 262 -2.32 0.90 13.24
C GLU A 262 -2.43 -0.18 12.15
N LEU A 263 -2.06 0.19 10.93
CA LEU A 263 -1.85 -0.71 9.81
C LEU A 263 -0.39 -0.61 9.35
N TYR A 264 0.34 -1.73 9.45
CA TYR A 264 1.73 -1.80 9.04
C TYR A 264 1.86 -2.39 7.64
N PHE A 265 2.44 -1.66 6.70
CA PHE A 265 2.79 -2.19 5.39
C PHE A 265 4.27 -2.58 5.36
N TYR A 266 4.52 -3.89 5.42
CA TYR A 266 5.86 -4.45 5.22
C TYR A 266 6.21 -4.53 3.74
N LYS A 267 5.19 -4.72 2.89
CA LYS A 267 5.34 -4.71 1.44
C LYS A 267 4.11 -4.08 0.81
N LEU A 268 4.29 -3.09 -0.05
CA LEU A 268 3.20 -2.51 -0.81
C LEU A 268 2.77 -3.44 -1.96
N PRO A 269 1.46 -3.48 -2.30
CA PRO A 269 0.99 -4.24 -3.45
C PRO A 269 1.43 -3.58 -4.75
N ARG A 270 1.72 -4.39 -5.77
CA ARG A 270 2.08 -3.98 -7.14
C ARG A 270 1.00 -4.42 -8.14
N PRO A 271 0.95 -3.83 -9.34
CA PRO A 271 -0.01 -4.20 -10.37
C PRO A 271 0.07 -5.70 -10.69
N ASN A 272 -1.08 -6.35 -10.75
CA ASN A 272 -1.16 -7.77 -11.03
C ASN A 272 -0.74 -8.11 -12.47
N ARG A 273 0.45 -8.71 -12.64
CA ARG A 273 0.95 -9.16 -13.95
C ARG A 273 0.07 -10.20 -14.65
N TYR A 274 -0.71 -11.00 -13.92
CA TYR A 274 -1.55 -12.03 -14.53
C TYR A 274 -2.62 -11.43 -15.46
N LEU A 275 -3.02 -10.17 -15.24
CA LEU A 275 -3.91 -9.45 -16.15
C LEU A 275 -3.31 -9.21 -17.53
N ARG A 276 -1.98 -9.16 -17.66
CA ARG A 276 -1.29 -9.05 -18.96
C ARG A 276 -0.98 -10.42 -19.57
N MET A 277 -0.87 -11.46 -18.73
CA MET A 277 -0.39 -12.79 -19.14
C MET A 277 -1.49 -13.83 -19.32
N SER A 278 -2.71 -13.61 -18.80
CA SER A 278 -3.77 -14.62 -18.74
C SER A 278 -5.14 -14.06 -19.14
N ALA A 279 -5.66 -14.54 -20.28
CA ALA A 279 -7.03 -14.24 -20.71
C ALA A 279 -8.09 -14.72 -19.71
N SER A 280 -7.80 -15.78 -18.95
CA SER A 280 -8.68 -16.26 -17.88
C SER A 280 -8.78 -15.24 -16.76
N ALA A 281 -7.65 -14.67 -16.31
CA ALA A 281 -7.63 -13.66 -15.27
C ALA A 281 -8.37 -12.38 -15.74
N GLN A 282 -8.18 -11.97 -16.99
CA GLN A 282 -8.92 -10.84 -17.58
C GLN A 282 -10.44 -11.08 -17.56
N ARG A 283 -10.89 -12.27 -17.99
CA ARG A 283 -12.32 -12.62 -17.98
C ARG A 283 -12.90 -12.62 -16.57
N GLN A 284 -12.19 -13.20 -15.60
CA GLN A 284 -12.62 -13.22 -14.21
C GLN A 284 -12.71 -11.82 -13.61
N SER A 285 -11.71 -10.99 -13.89
CA SER A 285 -11.67 -9.58 -13.50
C SER A 285 -12.90 -8.81 -13.99
N SER A 286 -13.26 -8.94 -15.27
CA SER A 286 -14.46 -8.29 -15.84
C SER A 286 -15.75 -8.76 -15.18
N ILE A 287 -15.85 -10.05 -14.86
CA ILE A 287 -17.00 -10.61 -14.15
C ILE A 287 -17.10 -10.03 -12.74
N ILE A 288 -15.98 -9.95 -12.00
CA ILE A 288 -15.95 -9.35 -10.65
C ILE A 288 -16.36 -7.88 -10.71
N ARG A 289 -15.81 -7.10 -11.65
CA ARG A 289 -16.19 -5.69 -11.82
C ARG A 289 -17.70 -5.53 -12.05
N SER A 290 -18.28 -6.37 -12.90
CA SER A 290 -19.72 -6.36 -13.20
C SER A 290 -20.57 -6.77 -12.00
N TYR A 291 -20.13 -7.78 -11.25
CA TYR A 291 -20.80 -8.22 -10.03
C TYR A 291 -20.88 -7.09 -8.99
N ILE A 292 -19.79 -6.36 -8.78
CA ILE A 292 -19.76 -5.24 -7.84
C ILE A 292 -20.76 -4.14 -8.24
N GLU A 293 -21.03 -3.91 -9.53
CA GLU A 293 -22.05 -2.92 -9.94
C GLU A 293 -23.48 -3.36 -9.62
N SER A 294 -23.71 -4.66 -9.48
CA SER A 294 -25.04 -5.22 -9.23
C SER A 294 -25.44 -5.30 -7.76
N LEU A 295 -24.48 -5.09 -6.86
CA LEU A 295 -24.72 -5.03 -5.41
C LEU A 295 -25.30 -3.68 -5.01
#